data_AF-A0A2Z5ZK38-F1
#
_entry.id   AF-A0A2Z5ZK38-F1
#
_cell.length_a   1.000
_cell.length_b   1.000
_cell.length_c   1.000
_cell.angle_alpha   90.00
_cell.angle_beta   90.00
_cell.angle_gamma   90.00
#
_symmetry.space_group_name_H-M   'P 1'
#
loop_
_entity.id
_entity.type
_entity.pdbx_description
1 polymer ?
#
loop_
_entity_poly.entity_id
_entity_poly.type
_entity_poly.pdbx_seq_one_letter_code
_entity_poly.pdbx_strand_id
1 'polypeptide(L)'
;MNTQVLTPRPVIMLFRDDFRLADNPALNAAHASGQPVVCAFVHDPDTQRPGAIGWWLNQARSALAATLREQGGTLLEVEGTTPEAVPQLAKIFNAETVFWNRRYDPTGKAQDTQTKATLEAQGVCVHSLPGRLLHEPWTVQTGSGQPYKVFTAWWRAVRDMPPPGRCVSAPRTLTFAPWPKAAHALAEHAHTLPPTHYPKGQTPQSKTGHALKPMPTTCCKSLLKTTWPATAKSATAPTKTQHRAFHPIYGRGLFRPGKCGTRLKTLYKNTAT
;
A
#
# COMPACT_ATOMS: atom_id res chain seq x y z
N MET A 1 39.27 6.25 -25.16
CA MET A 1 38.87 5.61 -23.89
C MET A 1 37.37 5.66 -23.82
N ASN A 2 36.70 4.51 -24.03
CA ASN A 2 35.25 4.45 -24.12
C ASN A 2 34.68 4.41 -22.70
N THR A 3 34.27 5.57 -22.17
CA THR A 3 33.59 5.65 -20.89
C THR A 3 32.21 5.04 -21.05
N GLN A 4 32.12 3.72 -20.82
CA GLN A 4 30.85 3.03 -20.63
C GLN A 4 30.16 3.72 -19.44
N VAL A 5 29.16 4.54 -19.73
CA VAL A 5 28.27 5.08 -18.70
C VAL A 5 27.57 3.87 -18.09
N LEU A 6 28.01 3.45 -16.90
CA LEU A 6 27.37 2.36 -16.17
C LEU A 6 25.95 2.81 -15.85
N THR A 7 24.97 2.29 -16.58
CA THR A 7 23.58 2.55 -16.30
C THR A 7 23.27 2.00 -14.91
N PRO A 8 22.75 2.83 -13.98
CA PRO A 8 22.45 2.38 -12.63
C PRO A 8 21.48 1.19 -12.68
N ARG A 9 21.81 0.13 -11.93
CA ARG A 9 20.95 -1.06 -11.85
C ARG A 9 19.65 -0.69 -11.14
N PRO A 10 18.49 -1.03 -11.72
CA PRO A 10 17.22 -0.61 -11.16
C PRO A 10 16.90 -1.36 -9.87
N VAL A 11 16.02 -0.76 -9.07
CA VAL A 11 15.40 -1.41 -7.91
C VAL A 11 13.94 -1.72 -8.21
N ILE A 12 13.44 -2.83 -7.69
CA ILE A 12 12.03 -3.21 -7.86
C ILE A 12 11.25 -2.72 -6.65
N MET A 13 10.23 -1.90 -6.89
CA MET A 13 9.18 -1.57 -5.92
C MET A 13 7.96 -2.42 -6.22
N LEU A 14 7.76 -3.49 -5.45
CA LEU A 14 6.62 -4.37 -5.60
C LEU A 14 5.43 -3.78 -4.86
N PHE A 15 4.32 -3.49 -5.54
CA PHE A 15 3.02 -3.17 -4.96
C PHE A 15 2.22 -4.45 -4.72
N ARG A 16 1.36 -4.48 -3.69
CA ARG A 16 0.44 -5.59 -3.40
C ARG A 16 -0.95 -5.06 -3.11
N ASP A 17 -1.23 -4.76 -1.85
CA ASP A 17 -2.50 -4.20 -1.35
C ASP A 17 -2.32 -2.75 -0.90
N ASP A 18 -1.25 -2.09 -1.33
CA ASP A 18 -0.78 -0.78 -0.91
C ASP A 18 -0.66 0.19 -2.09
N PHE A 19 -1.72 0.26 -2.90
CA PHE A 19 -1.79 1.06 -4.15
C PHE A 19 -1.81 2.58 -3.91
N ARG A 20 -0.71 3.11 -3.36
CA ARG A 20 -0.55 4.53 -3.01
C ARG A 20 0.91 4.95 -3.16
N LEU A 21 1.12 6.19 -3.60
CA LEU A 21 2.45 6.83 -3.64
C LEU A 21 2.79 7.54 -2.32
N ALA A 22 1.80 8.20 -1.71
CA ALA A 22 2.00 8.91 -0.45
C ALA A 22 1.97 7.95 0.74
N ASP A 23 2.81 8.24 1.75
CA ASP A 23 2.92 7.45 2.98
C ASP A 23 3.11 5.95 2.71
N ASN A 24 3.95 5.66 1.70
CA ASN A 24 4.40 4.33 1.32
C ASN A 24 5.89 4.20 1.67
N PRO A 25 6.24 3.58 2.81
CA PRO A 25 7.62 3.47 3.26
C PRO A 25 8.52 2.73 2.25
N ALA A 26 8.05 1.63 1.68
CA ALA A 26 8.79 0.88 0.68
C ALA A 26 9.10 1.71 -0.59
N LEU A 27 8.11 2.44 -1.10
CA LEU A 27 8.35 3.33 -2.24
C LEU A 27 9.33 4.46 -1.91
N ASN A 28 9.23 5.03 -0.70
CA ASN A 28 10.18 6.07 -0.27
C ASN A 28 11.59 5.53 -0.10
N ALA A 29 11.75 4.30 0.40
CA ALA A 29 13.06 3.65 0.48
C ALA A 29 13.63 3.35 -0.91
N ALA A 30 12.80 2.86 -1.84
CA ALA A 30 13.19 2.67 -3.23
C ALA A 30 13.62 3.99 -3.88
N HIS A 31 12.87 5.08 -3.67
CA HIS A 31 13.23 6.41 -4.15
C HIS A 31 14.53 6.94 -3.53
N ALA A 32 14.71 6.76 -2.21
CA ALA A 32 15.88 7.22 -1.48
C ALA A 32 17.18 6.47 -1.88
N SER A 33 17.07 5.32 -2.54
CA SER A 33 18.23 4.61 -3.10
C SER A 33 18.92 5.38 -4.23
N GLY A 34 18.22 6.34 -4.86
CA GLY A 34 18.72 7.08 -6.03
C GLY A 34 18.73 6.27 -7.34
N GLN A 35 18.36 4.98 -7.29
CA GLN A 35 18.34 4.09 -8.46
C GLN A 35 17.04 4.24 -9.26
N PRO A 36 17.04 3.94 -10.57
CA PRO A 36 15.81 3.81 -11.35
C PRO A 36 14.86 2.76 -10.75
N VAL A 37 13.58 3.09 -10.65
CA VAL A 37 12.57 2.25 -9.99
C VAL A 37 11.73 1.52 -11.04
N VAL A 38 11.58 0.21 -10.86
CA VAL A 38 10.57 -0.62 -11.53
C VAL A 38 9.39 -0.77 -10.59
N CYS A 39 8.28 -0.10 -10.88
CA CYS A 39 7.03 -0.30 -10.15
C CYS A 39 6.34 -1.56 -10.67
N ALA A 40 6.25 -2.62 -9.86
CA ALA A 40 5.70 -3.90 -10.28
C ALA A 40 4.47 -4.32 -9.46
N PHE A 41 3.58 -5.09 -10.06
CA PHE A 41 2.44 -5.74 -9.42
C PHE A 41 2.27 -7.14 -10.00
N VAL A 42 2.05 -8.13 -9.14
CA VAL A 42 1.83 -9.53 -9.55
C VAL A 42 0.36 -9.88 -9.32
N HIS A 43 -0.31 -10.33 -10.39
CA HIS A 43 -1.64 -10.92 -10.33
C HIS A 43 -1.52 -12.36 -9.86
N ASP A 44 -1.41 -12.47 -8.54
CA ASP A 44 -1.18 -13.75 -7.86
C ASP A 44 -2.53 -14.45 -7.56
N PRO A 45 -2.75 -15.67 -8.10
CA PRO A 45 -4.01 -16.39 -7.97
C PRO A 45 -4.36 -16.73 -6.52
N ASP A 46 -3.36 -16.97 -5.65
CA ASP A 46 -3.58 -17.30 -4.24
C ASP A 46 -4.04 -16.10 -3.41
N THR A 47 -3.82 -14.90 -3.93
CA THR A 47 -4.19 -13.64 -3.26
C THR A 47 -5.40 -12.97 -3.89
N GLN A 48 -5.92 -13.52 -4.98
CA GLN A 48 -7.06 -12.97 -5.70
C GLN A 48 -8.28 -12.88 -4.75
N ARG A 49 -8.99 -11.75 -4.86
CA ARG A 49 -10.16 -11.47 -4.03
C ARG A 49 -11.40 -11.43 -4.91
N PRO A 50 -12.42 -12.29 -4.70
CA PRO A 50 -13.64 -12.23 -5.48
C PRO A 50 -14.56 -11.07 -5.06
N GLY A 51 -15.55 -10.79 -5.91
CA GLY A 51 -16.66 -9.88 -5.62
C GLY A 51 -16.24 -8.42 -5.47
N ALA A 52 -16.98 -7.67 -4.64
CA ALA A 52 -16.77 -6.24 -4.46
C ALA A 52 -15.35 -5.91 -3.92
N ILE A 53 -14.68 -6.85 -3.25
CA ILE A 53 -13.32 -6.63 -2.75
C ILE A 53 -12.33 -6.55 -3.92
N GLY A 54 -12.34 -7.55 -4.80
CA GLY A 54 -11.53 -7.57 -6.00
C GLY A 54 -11.78 -6.37 -6.90
N TRP A 55 -13.06 -6.03 -7.10
CA TRP A 55 -13.44 -4.85 -7.89
C TRP A 55 -12.78 -3.57 -7.36
N TRP A 56 -12.90 -3.29 -6.06
CA TRP A 56 -12.29 -2.10 -5.47
C TRP A 56 -10.75 -2.10 -5.55
N LEU A 57 -10.11 -3.26 -5.38
CA LEU A 57 -8.65 -3.38 -5.54
C LEU A 57 -8.23 -3.10 -6.98
N ASN A 58 -8.99 -3.59 -7.95
CA ASN A 58 -8.75 -3.32 -9.36
C ASN A 58 -8.87 -1.82 -9.70
N GLN A 59 -9.87 -1.14 -9.13
CA GLN A 59 -10.02 0.31 -9.28
C GLN A 59 -8.85 1.07 -8.66
N ALA A 60 -8.40 0.67 -7.46
CA ALA A 60 -7.26 1.29 -6.79
C ALA A 60 -5.95 1.09 -7.55
N ARG A 61 -5.71 -0.13 -8.06
CA ARG A 61 -4.57 -0.44 -8.95
C ARG A 61 -4.60 0.42 -10.20
N SER A 62 -5.75 0.53 -10.86
CA SER A 62 -5.92 1.33 -12.07
C SER A 62 -5.65 2.82 -11.82
N ALA A 63 -6.09 3.34 -10.67
CA ALA A 63 -5.80 4.71 -10.25
C ALA A 63 -4.29 4.91 -9.97
N LEU A 64 -3.62 3.96 -9.31
CA LEU A 64 -2.17 4.00 -9.11
C LEU A 64 -1.43 4.02 -10.46
N ALA A 65 -1.81 3.13 -11.38
CA ALA A 65 -1.19 3.07 -12.70
C ALA A 65 -1.35 4.39 -13.48
N ALA A 66 -2.52 5.05 -13.38
CA ALA A 66 -2.72 6.38 -13.96
C ALA A 66 -1.80 7.43 -13.31
N THR A 67 -1.71 7.48 -11.98
CA THR A 67 -0.81 8.42 -11.27
C THR A 67 0.67 8.16 -11.60
N LEU A 68 1.09 6.92 -11.78
CA LEU A 68 2.46 6.61 -12.22
C LEU A 68 2.74 7.12 -13.64
N ARG A 69 1.76 7.00 -14.56
CA ARG A 69 1.88 7.56 -15.93
C ARG A 69 1.99 9.08 -15.93
N GLU A 70 1.26 9.77 -15.05
CA GLU A 70 1.39 11.22 -14.88
C GLU A 70 2.80 11.64 -14.41
N GLN A 71 3.53 10.75 -13.73
CA GLN A 71 4.94 10.95 -13.35
C GLN A 71 5.94 10.46 -14.41
N GLY A 72 5.48 9.96 -15.56
CA GLY A 72 6.32 9.43 -16.63
C GLY A 72 6.73 7.96 -16.47
N GLY A 73 6.08 7.22 -15.57
CA GLY A 73 6.34 5.80 -15.32
C GLY A 73 5.19 4.89 -15.73
N THR A 74 5.38 3.59 -15.53
CA THR A 74 4.36 2.57 -15.80
C THR A 74 4.34 1.55 -14.67
N LEU A 75 3.16 1.06 -14.31
CA LEU A 75 3.02 -0.11 -13.45
C LEU A 75 3.22 -1.37 -14.28
N LEU A 76 4.29 -2.13 -14.02
CA LEU A 76 4.54 -3.43 -14.62
C LEU A 76 3.63 -4.45 -13.96
N GLU A 77 2.68 -4.98 -14.73
CA GLU A 77 1.75 -5.99 -14.25
C GLU A 77 2.10 -7.32 -14.87
N VAL A 78 2.24 -8.36 -14.05
CA VAL A 78 2.56 -9.72 -14.50
C VAL A 78 1.61 -10.72 -13.84
N GLU A 79 1.34 -11.84 -14.49
CA GLU A 79 0.59 -12.96 -13.92
C GLU A 79 1.55 -14.02 -13.35
N GLY A 80 1.09 -14.77 -12.35
CA GLY A 80 1.84 -15.87 -11.74
C GLY A 80 1.91 -15.77 -10.23
N THR A 81 2.59 -16.73 -9.58
CA THR A 81 2.76 -16.68 -8.13
C THR A 81 3.84 -15.65 -7.76
N THR A 82 3.64 -14.89 -6.69
CA THR A 82 4.61 -13.89 -6.21
C THR A 82 6.00 -14.50 -5.97
N PRO A 83 6.13 -15.70 -5.35
CA PRO A 83 7.43 -16.33 -5.12
C PRO A 83 8.19 -16.74 -6.39
N GLU A 84 7.53 -16.83 -7.55
CA GLU A 84 8.15 -17.17 -8.84
C GLU A 84 8.38 -15.92 -9.69
N ALA A 85 7.35 -15.08 -9.83
CA ALA A 85 7.37 -13.91 -10.69
C ALA A 85 8.38 -12.85 -10.22
N VAL A 86 8.48 -12.60 -8.90
CA VAL A 86 9.36 -11.54 -8.39
C VAL A 86 10.85 -11.86 -8.61
N PRO A 87 11.35 -13.08 -8.30
CA PRO A 87 12.72 -13.46 -8.66
C PRO A 87 12.98 -13.41 -10.18
N GLN A 88 12.00 -13.82 -11.00
CA GLN A 88 12.11 -13.71 -12.46
C GLN A 88 12.26 -12.25 -12.91
N LEU A 89 11.48 -11.34 -12.34
CA LEU A 89 11.60 -9.90 -12.60
C LEU A 89 12.97 -9.37 -12.16
N ALA A 90 13.45 -9.75 -10.97
CA ALA A 90 14.77 -9.34 -10.50
C ALA A 90 15.89 -9.73 -11.49
N LYS A 91 15.82 -10.96 -12.04
CA LYS A 91 16.74 -11.42 -13.09
C LYS A 91 16.60 -10.64 -14.40
N ILE A 92 15.38 -10.41 -14.88
CA ILE A 92 15.11 -9.69 -16.15
C ILE A 92 15.66 -8.26 -16.10
N PHE A 93 15.47 -7.58 -14.97
CA PHE A 93 15.92 -6.21 -14.77
C PHE A 93 17.36 -6.09 -14.26
N ASN A 94 18.03 -7.22 -13.97
CA ASN A 94 19.31 -7.24 -13.26
C ASN A 94 19.26 -6.37 -11.98
N ALA A 95 18.16 -6.47 -11.25
CA ALA A 95 17.91 -5.66 -10.07
C ALA A 95 18.64 -6.24 -8.85
N GLU A 96 19.38 -5.40 -8.14
CA GLU A 96 20.10 -5.81 -6.92
C GLU A 96 19.25 -5.67 -5.66
N THR A 97 18.10 -5.01 -5.75
CA THR A 97 17.26 -4.74 -4.58
C THR A 97 15.78 -4.76 -4.90
N VAL A 98 15.00 -5.39 -4.01
CA VAL A 98 13.54 -5.40 -4.05
C VAL A 98 12.97 -4.81 -2.75
N PHE A 99 12.02 -3.89 -2.89
CA PHE A 99 11.31 -3.23 -1.80
C PHE A 99 9.84 -3.62 -1.81
N TRP A 100 9.29 -3.92 -0.62
CA TRP A 100 7.84 -4.06 -0.41
C TRP A 100 7.43 -3.68 1.01
N ASN A 101 6.14 -3.42 1.24
CA ASN A 101 5.59 -3.28 2.59
C ASN A 101 5.14 -4.64 3.15
N ARG A 102 5.34 -4.87 4.45
CA ARG A 102 4.99 -6.14 5.10
C ARG A 102 3.50 -6.43 5.06
N ARG A 103 3.15 -7.68 4.79
CA ARG A 103 1.84 -8.27 5.03
C ARG A 103 1.87 -9.12 6.30
N TYR A 104 0.72 -9.22 6.97
CA TYR A 104 0.61 -9.92 8.27
C TYR A 104 -0.43 -11.04 8.23
N ASP A 105 -1.18 -11.18 7.14
CA ASP A 105 -2.03 -12.34 6.93
C ASP A 105 -1.18 -13.59 6.63
N PRO A 106 -1.65 -14.80 6.98
CA PRO A 106 -0.86 -16.02 6.84
C PRO A 106 -0.35 -16.27 5.41
N THR A 107 -1.22 -16.13 4.41
CA THR A 107 -0.88 -16.33 3.00
C THR A 107 0.19 -15.34 2.55
N GLY A 108 -0.02 -14.04 2.80
CA GLY A 108 0.94 -13.01 2.44
C GLY A 108 2.29 -13.18 3.14
N LYS A 109 2.29 -13.57 4.42
CA LYS A 109 3.54 -13.84 5.16
C LYS A 109 4.29 -15.05 4.59
N ALA A 110 3.59 -16.12 4.22
CA ALA A 110 4.20 -17.31 3.62
C ALA A 110 4.85 -16.96 2.28
N GLN A 111 4.13 -16.25 1.40
CA GLN A 111 4.65 -15.79 0.11
C GLN A 111 5.85 -14.85 0.28
N ASP A 112 5.76 -13.86 1.18
CA ASP A 112 6.87 -12.92 1.44
C ASP A 112 8.11 -13.67 1.95
N THR A 113 7.93 -14.70 2.78
CA THR A 113 9.03 -15.53 3.32
C THR A 113 9.71 -16.33 2.20
N GLN A 114 8.93 -17.01 1.36
CA GLN A 114 9.46 -17.79 0.24
C GLN A 114 10.14 -16.90 -0.80
N THR A 115 9.48 -15.80 -1.18
CA THR A 115 10.02 -14.82 -2.15
C THR A 115 11.35 -14.25 -1.66
N LYS A 116 11.42 -13.87 -0.38
CA LYS A 116 12.64 -13.35 0.24
C LYS A 116 13.77 -14.39 0.18
N ALA A 117 13.51 -15.63 0.58
CA ALA A 117 14.52 -16.68 0.57
C ALA A 117 15.09 -16.92 -0.85
N THR A 118 14.23 -16.95 -1.87
CA THR A 118 14.66 -17.12 -3.27
C THR A 118 15.51 -15.94 -3.76
N LEU A 119 15.12 -14.70 -3.44
CA LEU A 119 15.87 -13.50 -3.82
C LEU A 119 17.24 -13.44 -3.13
N GLU A 120 17.30 -13.73 -1.84
CA GLU A 120 18.57 -13.74 -1.08
C GLU A 120 19.51 -14.83 -1.62
N ALA A 121 19.01 -16.01 -1.98
CA ALA A 121 19.80 -17.06 -2.62
C ALA A 121 20.35 -16.65 -4.00
N GLN A 122 19.73 -15.66 -4.67
CA GLN A 122 20.19 -15.08 -5.92
C GLN A 122 21.10 -13.85 -5.73
N GLY A 123 21.43 -13.50 -4.48
CA GLY A 123 22.25 -12.32 -4.15
C GLY A 123 21.49 -10.99 -4.25
N VAL A 124 20.16 -11.01 -4.29
CA VAL A 124 19.33 -9.81 -4.36
C VAL A 124 18.97 -9.36 -2.94
N CYS A 125 19.23 -8.08 -2.63
CA CYS A 125 18.87 -7.49 -1.34
C CYS A 125 17.36 -7.30 -1.23
N VAL A 126 16.79 -7.63 -0.07
CA VAL A 126 15.35 -7.53 0.16
C VAL A 126 15.05 -6.60 1.34
N HIS A 127 14.23 -5.59 1.10
CA HIS A 127 13.72 -4.70 2.15
C HIS A 127 12.20 -4.83 2.29
N SER A 128 11.77 -5.38 3.43
CA SER A 128 10.36 -5.39 3.84
C SER A 128 10.10 -4.34 4.93
N LEU A 129 9.24 -3.36 4.63
CA LEU A 129 9.04 -2.17 5.46
C LEU A 129 7.67 -2.14 6.16
N PRO A 130 7.56 -1.53 7.35
CA PRO A 130 6.29 -1.41 8.07
C PRO A 130 5.36 -0.39 7.41
N GLY A 131 4.38 -0.85 6.62
CA GLY A 131 3.51 0.04 5.83
C GLY A 131 2.03 0.05 6.21
N ARG A 132 1.55 -0.98 6.93
CA ARG A 132 0.12 -1.22 7.17
C ARG A 132 -0.33 -0.88 8.59
N LEU A 133 0.54 -1.13 9.56
CA LEU A 133 0.24 -0.94 10.99
C LEU A 133 0.83 0.37 11.51
N LEU A 134 0.27 0.86 12.62
CA LEU A 134 0.82 1.98 13.37
C LEU A 134 2.05 1.55 14.18
N HIS A 135 1.93 0.40 14.84
CA HIS A 135 2.96 -0.25 15.63
C HIS A 135 3.08 -1.69 15.17
N GLU A 136 4.30 -2.20 15.05
CA GLU A 136 4.52 -3.60 14.69
C GLU A 136 4.06 -4.51 15.85
N PRO A 137 3.50 -5.71 15.59
CA PRO A 137 2.92 -6.54 16.64
C PRO A 137 3.89 -6.89 17.77
N TRP A 138 5.17 -7.09 17.45
CA TRP A 138 6.23 -7.40 18.43
C TRP A 138 6.74 -6.17 19.19
N THR A 139 6.36 -4.95 18.79
CA THR A 139 6.73 -3.74 19.54
C THR A 139 5.81 -3.48 20.73
N VAL A 140 4.60 -4.02 20.71
CA VAL A 140 3.59 -3.81 21.77
C VAL A 140 3.39 -5.08 22.58
N GLN A 141 4.16 -5.21 23.67
CA GLN A 141 4.18 -6.39 24.52
C GLN A 141 3.78 -6.06 25.97
N THR A 142 3.26 -7.05 26.68
CA THR A 142 3.05 -6.98 28.13
C THR A 142 4.40 -6.87 28.86
N GLY A 143 4.38 -6.56 30.16
CA GLY A 143 5.60 -6.58 30.99
C GLY A 143 6.31 -7.94 31.02
N SER A 144 5.62 -9.03 30.64
CA SER A 144 6.19 -10.38 30.48
C SER A 144 6.65 -10.71 29.04
N GLY A 145 6.71 -9.72 28.14
CA GLY A 145 7.14 -9.90 26.75
C GLY A 145 6.12 -10.62 25.86
N GLN A 146 4.87 -10.78 26.30
CA GLN A 146 3.84 -11.52 25.57
C GLN A 146 2.89 -10.59 24.80
N PRO A 147 2.23 -11.06 23.73
CA PRO A 147 1.17 -10.31 23.07
C PRO A 147 -0.01 -10.05 24.00
N TYR A 148 -0.62 -8.88 23.89
CA TYR A 148 -1.85 -8.57 24.63
C TYR A 148 -3.03 -9.40 24.12
N LYS A 149 -3.80 -9.98 25.05
CA LYS A 149 -5.07 -10.69 24.76
C LYS A 149 -6.31 -9.83 25.00
N VAL A 150 -6.16 -8.70 25.71
CA VAL A 150 -7.25 -7.78 26.07
C VAL A 150 -7.03 -6.42 25.41
N PHE A 151 -8.00 -5.96 24.62
CA PHE A 151 -7.90 -4.71 23.85
C PHE A 151 -7.64 -3.48 24.73
N THR A 152 -8.33 -3.34 25.86
CA THR A 152 -8.20 -2.17 26.73
C THR A 152 -6.80 -2.07 27.36
N ALA A 153 -6.19 -3.20 27.72
CA ALA A 153 -4.82 -3.25 28.20
C ALA A 153 -3.83 -2.89 27.08
N TRP A 154 -4.03 -3.45 25.87
CA TRP A 154 -3.25 -3.09 24.69
C TRP A 154 -3.33 -1.59 24.36
N TRP A 155 -4.53 -1.02 24.38
CA TRP A 155 -4.76 0.40 24.06
C TRP A 155 -4.06 1.34 25.04
N ARG A 156 -4.11 1.04 26.35
CA ARG A 156 -3.38 1.81 27.37
C ARG A 156 -1.88 1.82 27.07
N ALA A 157 -1.31 0.65 26.79
CA ALA A 157 0.11 0.54 26.44
C ALA A 157 0.47 1.33 25.18
N VAL A 158 -0.30 1.20 24.10
CA VAL A 158 -0.05 1.93 22.83
C VAL A 158 -0.18 3.43 23.00
N ARG A 159 -1.16 3.91 23.77
CA ARG A 159 -1.37 5.34 24.00
C ARG A 159 -0.17 6.00 24.66
N ASP A 160 0.51 5.28 25.53
CA ASP A 160 1.65 5.78 26.30
C ASP A 160 2.98 5.64 25.52
N MET A 161 2.97 4.99 24.35
CA MET A 161 4.12 4.92 23.43
C MET A 161 4.37 6.24 22.68
N PRO A 162 5.60 6.45 22.16
CA PRO A 162 5.87 7.54 21.24
C PRO A 162 4.89 7.54 20.07
N PRO A 163 4.44 8.72 19.60
CA PRO A 163 3.52 8.80 18.48
C PRO A 163 4.14 8.15 17.24
N PRO A 164 3.31 7.51 16.38
CA PRO A 164 3.80 6.99 15.12
C PRO A 164 4.42 8.14 14.31
N GLY A 165 5.45 7.81 13.52
CA GLY A 165 6.13 8.76 12.66
C GLY A 165 5.17 9.53 11.75
N ARG A 166 5.56 10.75 11.38
CA ARG A 166 4.78 11.58 10.46
C ARG A 166 4.61 10.88 9.12
N CYS A 167 3.48 11.15 8.47
CA CYS A 167 3.23 10.65 7.13
C CYS A 167 4.22 11.24 6.15
N VAL A 168 4.80 10.36 5.34
CA VAL A 168 5.75 10.75 4.32
C VAL A 168 4.97 11.21 3.09
N SER A 169 5.41 12.32 2.47
CA SER A 169 4.84 12.77 1.19
C SER A 169 5.10 11.73 0.09
N ALA A 170 4.31 11.77 -0.98
CA ALA A 170 4.69 11.04 -2.19
C ALA A 170 6.00 11.63 -2.74
N PRO A 171 6.89 10.81 -3.31
CA PRO A 171 8.01 11.31 -4.10
C PRO A 171 7.50 12.25 -5.20
N ARG A 172 8.10 13.44 -5.29
CA ARG A 172 7.71 14.44 -6.32
C ARG A 172 8.13 14.00 -7.71
N THR A 173 9.27 13.32 -7.79
CA THR A 173 9.86 12.82 -9.04
C THR A 173 10.39 11.42 -8.77
N LEU A 174 10.08 10.48 -9.65
CA LEU A 174 10.64 9.14 -9.66
C LEU A 174 11.40 8.96 -10.97
N THR A 175 12.62 8.44 -10.88
CA THR A 175 13.35 7.98 -12.06
C THR A 175 12.86 6.56 -12.34
N PHE A 176 12.25 6.33 -13.50
CA PHE A 176 11.74 5.00 -13.87
C PHE A 176 12.75 4.25 -14.73
N ALA A 177 12.88 2.95 -14.47
CA ALA A 177 13.73 2.09 -15.29
C ALA A 177 13.03 1.77 -16.62
N PRO A 178 13.72 1.83 -17.77
CA PRO A 178 13.17 1.35 -19.02
C PRO A 178 12.95 -0.17 -18.95
N TRP A 179 11.89 -0.64 -19.60
CA TRP A 179 11.56 -2.06 -19.59
C TRP A 179 12.33 -2.81 -20.69
N PRO A 180 13.04 -3.90 -20.38
CA PRO A 180 13.61 -4.76 -21.39
C PRO A 180 12.50 -5.51 -22.13
N LYS A 181 12.77 -5.99 -23.36
CA LYS A 181 11.81 -6.75 -24.18
C LYS A 181 11.16 -7.92 -23.43
N ALA A 182 11.93 -8.63 -22.61
CA ALA A 182 11.44 -9.73 -21.80
C ALA A 182 10.36 -9.29 -20.78
N ALA A 183 10.48 -8.09 -20.21
CA ALA A 183 9.47 -7.55 -19.30
C ALA A 183 8.18 -7.16 -20.04
N HIS A 184 8.29 -6.62 -21.26
CA HIS A 184 7.12 -6.36 -22.11
C HIS A 184 6.35 -7.65 -22.44
N ALA A 185 7.05 -8.73 -22.79
CA ALA A 185 6.42 -10.02 -23.07
C ALA A 185 5.69 -10.61 -21.85
N LEU A 186 6.20 -10.40 -20.63
CA LEU A 186 5.48 -10.80 -19.41
C LEU A 186 4.23 -9.95 -19.16
N ALA A 187 4.30 -8.65 -19.48
CA ALA A 187 3.20 -7.72 -19.26
C ALA A 187 2.02 -7.92 -20.22
N GLU A 188 2.30 -8.27 -21.47
CA GLU A 188 1.27 -8.51 -22.49
C GLU A 188 0.34 -9.66 -22.12
N HIS A 189 0.89 -10.72 -21.51
CA HIS A 189 0.10 -11.86 -21.05
C HIS A 189 -0.80 -11.52 -19.84
N ALA A 190 -0.56 -10.42 -19.13
CA ALA A 190 -1.34 -10.05 -17.94
C ALA A 190 -2.63 -9.28 -18.25
N HIS A 191 -2.92 -8.96 -19.51
CA HIS A 191 -4.09 -8.16 -19.91
C HIS A 191 -5.41 -8.95 -19.96
N THR A 192 -5.43 -10.22 -19.57
CA THR A 192 -6.60 -11.13 -19.66
C THR A 192 -7.53 -11.15 -18.44
N LEU A 193 -7.35 -10.24 -17.49
CA LEU A 193 -8.07 -10.31 -16.21
C LEU A 193 -9.55 -9.91 -16.31
N PRO A 194 -10.45 -10.61 -15.58
CA PRO A 194 -11.88 -10.50 -15.73
C PRO A 194 -12.43 -9.10 -15.38
N PRO A 195 -13.60 -8.74 -15.92
CA PRO A 195 -13.99 -7.37 -16.10
C PRO A 195 -14.19 -6.57 -14.81
N THR A 196 -14.03 -5.27 -14.97
CA THR A 196 -14.36 -4.13 -14.10
C THR A 196 -15.83 -4.03 -13.68
N HIS A 197 -16.62 -5.11 -13.81
CA HIS A 197 -18.03 -5.07 -13.48
C HIS A 197 -18.22 -5.29 -11.97
N TYR A 198 -18.88 -4.31 -11.35
CA TYR A 198 -19.37 -4.46 -10.00
C TYR A 198 -20.35 -5.65 -9.97
N PRO A 199 -20.28 -6.58 -8.98
CA PRO A 199 -21.17 -7.73 -8.95
C PRO A 199 -22.64 -7.28 -9.00
N LYS A 200 -23.38 -7.74 -10.02
CA LYS A 200 -24.81 -7.44 -10.20
C LYS A 200 -25.58 -7.81 -8.92
N GLY A 201 -26.50 -6.95 -8.50
CA GLY A 201 -27.31 -7.13 -7.28
C GLY A 201 -26.71 -6.52 -6.01
N GLN A 202 -25.45 -6.07 -6.04
CA GLN A 202 -24.90 -5.17 -5.05
C GLN A 202 -24.86 -3.79 -5.72
N THR A 203 -25.68 -2.84 -5.29
CA THR A 203 -25.45 -1.43 -5.62
C THR A 203 -24.92 -0.77 -4.35
N PRO A 204 -23.84 0.02 -4.41
CA PRO A 204 -23.57 0.95 -3.35
C PRO A 204 -24.52 2.14 -3.58
N GLN A 205 -25.81 1.95 -3.28
CA GLN A 205 -26.76 3.04 -3.24
C GLN A 205 -26.35 3.97 -2.10
N SER A 206 -25.78 5.13 -2.44
CA SER A 206 -26.05 6.31 -1.63
C SER A 206 -27.55 6.55 -1.76
N LYS A 207 -28.28 6.72 -0.65
CA LYS A 207 -29.71 7.10 -0.69
C LYS A 207 -29.94 8.51 -1.29
N THR A 208 -28.90 9.12 -1.85
CA THR A 208 -28.86 10.46 -2.42
C THR A 208 -28.35 10.40 -3.85
N GLY A 209 -28.93 9.56 -4.73
CA GLY A 209 -28.86 9.69 -6.20
C GLY A 209 -27.51 10.02 -6.86
N HIS A 210 -26.38 9.77 -6.21
CA HIS A 210 -25.06 10.20 -6.67
C HIS A 210 -24.21 8.95 -6.81
N ALA A 211 -23.77 8.69 -8.04
CA ALA A 211 -22.76 7.70 -8.34
C ALA A 211 -21.55 7.94 -7.42
N LEU A 212 -21.07 6.88 -6.78
CA LEU A 212 -19.80 6.91 -6.06
C LEU A 212 -18.68 7.14 -7.08
N LYS A 213 -18.34 8.40 -7.31
CA LYS A 213 -17.12 8.76 -8.03
C LYS A 213 -15.93 8.18 -7.26
N PRO A 214 -14.92 7.58 -7.92
CA PRO A 214 -13.68 7.21 -7.25
C PRO A 214 -13.13 8.45 -6.54
N MET A 215 -12.95 8.36 -5.22
CA MET A 215 -12.52 9.49 -4.43
C MET A 215 -11.12 9.92 -4.86
N PRO A 216 -10.88 11.21 -5.16
CA PRO A 216 -9.53 11.68 -5.42
C PRO A 216 -8.65 11.46 -4.17
N THR A 217 -7.41 11.04 -4.42
CA THR A 217 -6.34 10.77 -3.44
C THR A 217 -6.05 11.96 -2.50
N THR A 218 -6.62 13.13 -2.78
CA THR A 218 -6.53 14.38 -2.03
C THR A 218 -7.49 14.50 -0.83
N CYS A 219 -8.30 13.47 -0.54
CA CYS A 219 -9.44 13.54 0.40
C CYS A 219 -9.11 13.79 1.89
N CYS A 220 -7.83 13.86 2.27
CA CYS A 220 -7.48 14.09 3.67
C CYS A 220 -7.94 15.48 4.16
N LYS A 221 -8.01 16.51 3.30
CA LYS A 221 -8.38 17.89 3.72
C LYS A 221 -9.87 18.09 4.02
N SER A 222 -10.76 17.43 3.29
CA SER A 222 -12.22 17.62 3.41
C SER A 222 -12.83 16.78 4.54
N LEU A 223 -12.51 15.49 4.61
CA LEU A 223 -13.09 14.56 5.60
C LEU A 223 -12.84 15.00 7.06
N LEU A 224 -11.64 15.47 7.39
CA LEU A 224 -11.27 15.83 8.76
C LEU A 224 -11.92 17.14 9.27
N LYS A 225 -12.29 18.07 8.36
CA LYS A 225 -12.90 19.34 8.77
C LYS A 225 -14.40 19.21 9.07
N THR A 226 -15.11 18.29 8.41
CA THR A 226 -16.58 18.21 8.48
C THR A 226 -17.12 17.09 9.37
N THR A 227 -16.37 16.01 9.62
CA THR A 227 -16.91 14.82 10.34
C THR A 227 -16.41 14.61 11.77
N TRP A 228 -15.27 15.20 12.16
CA TRP A 228 -14.67 14.92 13.47
C TRP A 228 -15.29 15.63 14.68
N PRO A 229 -15.70 16.92 14.61
CA PRO A 229 -16.30 17.59 15.77
C PRO A 229 -17.58 16.92 16.27
N ALA A 230 -18.31 16.24 15.37
CA ALA A 230 -19.54 15.52 15.69
C ALA A 230 -19.30 14.16 16.36
N THR A 231 -18.19 13.48 16.06
CA THR A 231 -17.89 12.13 16.59
C THR A 231 -17.21 12.15 17.96
N ALA A 232 -16.50 13.22 18.31
CA ALA A 232 -15.88 13.36 19.63
C ALA A 232 -16.89 13.65 20.77
N LYS A 233 -18.11 14.10 20.45
CA LYS A 233 -19.14 14.49 21.45
C LYS A 233 -20.26 13.46 21.66
N SER A 234 -20.38 12.41 20.84
CA SER A 234 -21.41 11.37 21.06
C SER A 234 -20.79 10.02 21.41
N ALA A 235 -20.95 9.62 22.67
CA ALA A 235 -20.78 8.21 23.10
C ALA A 235 -21.96 7.32 22.64
N THR A 236 -22.86 7.86 21.82
CA THR A 236 -23.89 7.14 21.07
C THR A 236 -23.45 7.02 19.61
N ALA A 237 -23.65 5.81 19.06
CA ALA A 237 -23.17 5.36 17.76
C ALA A 237 -23.30 6.45 16.66
N PRO A 238 -22.22 6.76 15.93
CA PRO A 238 -22.33 7.64 14.78
C PRO A 238 -23.26 6.99 13.74
N THR A 239 -24.05 7.80 13.04
CA THR A 239 -24.97 7.32 12.01
C THR A 239 -24.23 6.42 11.00
N LYS A 240 -24.88 5.32 10.55
CA LYS A 240 -24.33 4.25 9.67
C LYS A 240 -23.54 4.74 8.46
N THR A 241 -23.76 5.98 8.02
CA THR A 241 -23.08 6.67 6.91
C THR A 241 -21.61 6.98 7.19
N GLN A 242 -21.22 7.22 8.45
CA GLN A 242 -19.86 7.66 8.82
C GLN A 242 -18.87 6.49 9.00
N HIS A 243 -19.34 5.33 9.48
CA HIS A 243 -18.48 4.14 9.68
C HIS A 243 -18.09 3.43 8.36
N ARG A 244 -18.94 3.50 7.33
CA ARG A 244 -18.80 2.64 6.13
C ARG A 244 -17.76 3.13 5.11
N ALA A 245 -17.41 4.40 5.09
CA ALA A 245 -16.47 4.94 4.11
C ALA A 245 -15.00 4.59 4.41
N PHE A 246 -14.64 4.48 5.69
CA PHE A 246 -13.23 4.34 6.10
C PHE A 246 -12.72 2.88 6.16
N HIS A 247 -13.60 1.91 6.47
CA HIS A 247 -13.21 0.50 6.58
C HIS A 247 -12.61 -0.09 5.29
N PRO A 248 -13.16 0.14 4.08
CA PRO A 248 -12.53 -0.34 2.85
C PRO A 248 -11.24 0.43 2.50
N ILE A 249 -11.01 1.61 3.07
CA ILE A 249 -9.84 2.46 2.76
C ILE A 249 -8.64 2.09 3.63
N TYR A 250 -8.84 1.94 4.95
CA TYR A 250 -7.78 1.56 5.89
C TYR A 250 -7.47 0.06 5.89
N GLY A 251 -8.49 -0.79 5.78
CA GLY A 251 -8.31 -2.25 5.76
C GLY A 251 -7.66 -2.79 4.49
N ARG A 252 -7.42 -1.93 3.49
CA ARG A 252 -6.93 -2.30 2.14
C ARG A 252 -5.77 -1.43 1.67
N GLY A 253 -5.00 -0.88 2.60
CA GLY A 253 -3.75 -0.19 2.33
C GLY A 253 -3.83 1.05 1.43
N LEU A 254 -5.01 1.62 1.19
CA LEU A 254 -5.15 2.86 0.42
C LEU A 254 -4.67 4.06 1.24
N PHE A 255 -4.75 3.98 2.57
CA PHE A 255 -4.18 4.94 3.51
C PHE A 255 -3.53 4.21 4.69
N ARG A 256 -2.33 4.65 5.09
CA ARG A 256 -1.76 4.26 6.38
C ARG A 256 -2.47 5.05 7.50
N PRO A 257 -2.77 4.44 8.66
CA PRO A 257 -3.55 5.12 9.72
C PRO A 257 -2.88 6.38 10.31
N GLY A 258 -1.55 6.55 10.13
CA GLY A 258 -0.80 7.70 10.64
C GLY A 258 -1.28 9.07 10.10
N LYS A 259 -1.89 9.10 8.91
CA LYS A 259 -2.40 10.35 8.29
C LYS A 259 -3.52 10.99 9.11
N CYS A 260 -4.37 10.16 9.73
CA CYS A 260 -5.39 10.66 10.65
C CYS A 260 -4.77 11.04 12.01
N GLY A 261 -3.89 10.21 12.59
CA GLY A 261 -3.34 10.44 13.93
C GLY A 261 -2.56 11.75 14.09
N THR A 262 -1.72 12.10 13.10
CA THR A 262 -0.90 13.32 13.16
C THR A 262 -1.75 14.59 13.07
N ARG A 263 -2.80 14.56 12.25
CA ARG A 263 -3.68 15.71 12.00
C ARG A 263 -4.76 15.87 13.09
N LEU A 264 -5.14 14.77 13.73
CA LEU A 264 -5.96 14.77 14.95
C LEU A 264 -5.27 15.51 16.09
N LYS A 265 -3.96 15.35 16.30
CA LYS A 265 -3.22 16.11 17.32
C LYS A 265 -3.16 17.61 17.01
N THR A 266 -3.03 18.01 15.74
CA THR A 266 -3.07 19.42 15.34
C THR A 266 -4.45 20.04 15.57
N LEU A 267 -5.53 19.30 15.30
CA LEU A 267 -6.89 19.76 15.58
C LEU A 267 -7.17 19.84 17.09
N TYR A 268 -6.70 18.86 17.87
CA TYR A 268 -6.89 18.82 19.32
C TYR A 268 -6.15 19.95 20.05
N LYS A 269 -4.96 20.33 19.58
CA LYS A 269 -4.21 21.49 20.12
C LYS A 269 -4.89 22.83 19.84
N ASN A 270 -5.62 22.95 18.72
CA ASN A 270 -6.30 24.19 18.35
C ASN A 270 -7.72 24.32 18.93
N THR A 271 -8.21 23.31 19.64
CA THR A 271 -9.48 23.34 20.37
C THR A 271 -9.29 23.45 21.89
N ALA A 272 -8.05 23.57 22.36
CA ALA A 272 -7.68 23.65 23.78
C ALA A 272 -7.24 25.07 24.22
N THR A 273 -7.64 26.09 23.46
CA THR A 273 -7.65 27.52 23.82
C THR A 273 -9.05 28.04 23.57
#